data_AF-A0A6J8DGW2-F1
#
_entry.id   AF-A0A6J8DGW2-F1
#
_cell.length_a   1.000
_cell.length_b   1.000
_cell.length_c   1.000
_cell.angle_alpha   90.00
_cell.angle_beta   90.00
_cell.angle_gamma   90.00
#
_symmetry.space_group_name_H-M   'P 1'
#
loop_
_entity.id
_entity.type
_entity.pdbx_description
1 polymer ?
#
loop_
_entity_poly.entity_id
_entity_poly.type
_entity_poly.pdbx_seq_one_letter_code
_entity_poly.pdbx_strand_id
1 'polypeptide(L)'
;MFDIKRSFTYKYKTFERIQFPLRPAAAKTIHKSQGDTLHEVVVSLKSKRKGKIPHIHYVALSRVTSLTGLQILDLNQEAIAVAECVRQELHRLRTDATLQLCFKPLYNSSSSYFKVVFNNSRSLHAHFNDLKSDPNILDADVIGIAESRLISTDENDDFYIPGFEPPVRLDQKQTNFNTRPPHGLVLYYRTDCILHNTFTYSTPTLEFVIADIISSSKGLFQVVFVYKAPNCN
;
A
#
# COMPACT_ATOMS: atom_id res chain seq x y z
N MET A 1 32.69 -14.89 26.57
CA MET A 1 31.24 -15.24 26.60
C MET A 1 30.38 -14.27 25.80
N PHE A 2 30.81 -13.01 25.56
CA PHE A 2 30.10 -12.06 24.68
C PHE A 2 30.84 -11.74 23.38
N ASP A 3 32.02 -12.31 23.17
CA ASP A 3 32.85 -12.12 22.00
C ASP A 3 32.32 -12.94 20.82
N ILE A 4 32.15 -12.31 19.66
CA ILE A 4 31.74 -12.98 18.43
C ILE A 4 32.97 -13.19 17.55
N LYS A 5 33.15 -14.44 17.11
CA LYS A 5 34.11 -14.80 16.08
C LYS A 5 33.46 -14.61 14.70
N ARG A 6 34.04 -13.76 13.86
CA ARG A 6 33.66 -13.59 12.44
C ARG A 6 34.84 -13.95 11.55
N SER A 7 34.58 -14.79 10.56
CA SER A 7 35.58 -15.19 9.56
C SER A 7 35.24 -14.55 8.21
N PHE A 8 36.25 -14.03 7.51
CA PHE A 8 36.09 -13.46 6.18
C PHE A 8 37.24 -13.86 5.27
N THR A 9 36.93 -14.13 4.01
CA THR A 9 37.91 -14.56 3.01
C THR A 9 38.30 -13.37 2.14
N TYR A 10 39.60 -13.10 2.06
CA TYR A 10 40.14 -12.07 1.17
C TYR A 10 41.39 -12.60 0.48
N LYS A 11 41.43 -12.50 -0.87
CA LYS A 11 42.52 -13.03 -1.71
C LYS A 11 42.87 -14.49 -1.36
N TYR A 12 41.86 -15.35 -1.28
CA TYR A 12 41.99 -16.78 -0.97
C TYR A 12 42.59 -17.11 0.41
N LYS A 13 42.73 -16.12 1.29
CA LYS A 13 43.15 -16.29 2.68
C LYS A 13 41.97 -16.02 3.61
N THR A 14 41.81 -16.88 4.61
CA THR A 14 40.80 -16.73 5.65
C THR A 14 41.37 -15.94 6.81
N PHE A 15 40.67 -14.89 7.21
CA PHE A 15 40.99 -14.06 8.36
C PHE A 15 39.90 -14.23 9.40
N GLU A 16 40.29 -14.27 10.68
CA GLU A 16 39.37 -14.39 11.79
C GLU A 16 39.49 -13.16 12.69
N ARG A 17 38.34 -12.61 13.09
CA ARG A 17 38.25 -11.52 14.06
C ARG A 17 37.38 -11.97 15.22
N ILE A 18 37.93 -11.90 16.43
CA ILE A 18 37.20 -12.13 17.68
C ILE A 18 37.08 -10.78 18.37
N GLN A 19 35.85 -10.31 18.54
CA GLN A 19 35.56 -9.00 19.16
C GLN A 19 34.14 -8.98 19.72
N PHE A 20 33.89 -8.16 20.74
CA PHE A 20 32.54 -7.88 21.21
C PHE A 20 31.70 -7.24 20.09
N PRO A 21 30.42 -7.63 19.91
CA PRO A 21 29.55 -7.12 18.85
C PRO A 21 28.99 -5.73 19.18
N LEU A 22 29.81 -4.88 19.80
CA LEU A 22 29.44 -3.54 20.23
C LEU A 22 30.28 -2.50 19.48
N ARG A 23 29.69 -1.34 19.22
CA ARG A 23 30.39 -0.17 18.71
C ARG A 23 29.83 1.07 19.38
N PRO A 24 30.64 2.11 19.63
CA PRO A 24 30.12 3.42 19.97
C PRO A 24 29.09 3.87 18.92
N ALA A 25 27.94 4.35 19.36
CA ALA A 25 26.80 4.70 18.50
C ALA A 25 26.36 6.16 18.62
N ALA A 26 27.04 6.97 19.46
CA ALA A 26 26.74 8.39 19.65
C ALA A 26 26.97 9.21 18.37
N ALA A 27 27.91 8.79 17.52
CA ALA A 27 28.17 9.39 16.23
C ALA A 27 28.33 8.31 15.16
N LYS A 28 27.85 8.60 13.95
CA LYS A 28 28.01 7.74 12.78
C LYS A 28 28.29 8.58 11.55
N THR A 29 28.99 7.98 10.58
CA THR A 29 29.21 8.64 9.28
C THR A 29 27.92 8.65 8.48
N ILE A 30 27.76 9.63 7.58
CA ILE A 30 26.59 9.75 6.70
C ILE A 30 26.37 8.47 5.87
N HIS A 31 27.46 7.84 5.40
CA HIS A 31 27.41 6.58 4.66
C HIS A 31 26.83 5.43 5.50
N LYS A 32 27.11 5.41 6.81
CA LYS A 32 26.58 4.40 7.74
C LYS A 32 25.18 4.75 8.24
N SER A 33 24.70 5.97 8.00
CA SER A 33 23.34 6.37 8.31
C SER A 33 22.36 6.16 7.16
N GLN A 34 22.82 5.80 5.96
CA GLN A 34 21.95 5.61 4.80
C GLN A 34 20.95 4.47 5.07
N GLY A 35 19.66 4.78 4.94
CA GLY A 35 18.56 3.86 5.28
C GLY A 35 18.00 4.05 6.68
N ASP A 36 18.69 4.77 7.57
CA ASP A 36 18.20 4.99 8.92
C ASP A 36 17.13 6.09 8.96
N THR A 37 16.25 5.99 9.97
CA THR A 37 15.29 7.02 10.37
C THR A 37 15.66 7.49 11.77
N LEU A 38 15.86 8.80 11.94
CA LEU A 38 16.30 9.44 13.18
C LEU A 38 15.29 10.51 13.62
N HIS A 39 15.15 10.71 14.92
CA HIS A 39 14.30 11.77 15.47
C HIS A 39 15.07 13.07 15.69
N GLU A 40 16.29 12.98 16.22
CA GLU A 40 17.14 14.12 16.51
C GLU A 40 18.57 13.86 15.98
N VAL A 41 19.16 14.86 15.33
CA VAL A 41 20.50 14.76 14.80
C VAL A 41 21.21 16.11 14.73
N VAL A 42 22.48 16.11 15.12
CA VAL A 42 23.42 17.19 14.81
C VAL A 42 24.28 16.74 13.64
N VAL A 43 24.18 17.43 12.51
CA VAL A 43 24.91 17.09 11.28
C VAL A 43 25.94 18.16 10.95
N SER A 44 27.21 17.77 10.87
CA SER A 44 28.26 18.63 10.31
C SER A 44 28.38 18.39 8.81
N LEU A 45 28.12 19.43 8.02
CA LEU A 45 28.18 19.42 6.56
C LEU A 45 29.41 20.17 6.03
N LYS A 46 30.49 20.13 6.83
CA LYS A 46 31.76 20.74 6.48
C LYS A 46 32.38 20.02 5.28
N SER A 47 32.52 20.74 4.18
CA SER A 47 33.28 20.28 3.02
C SER A 47 34.22 21.37 2.53
N LYS A 48 35.49 21.03 2.29
CA LYS A 48 36.49 21.94 1.72
C LYS A 48 36.52 21.93 0.18
N ARG A 49 35.85 20.97 -0.47
CA ARG A 49 35.90 20.80 -1.92
C ARG A 49 34.50 20.57 -2.48
N LYS A 50 34.17 21.31 -3.53
CA LYS A 50 32.92 21.20 -4.28
C LYS A 50 32.72 19.78 -4.82
N GLY A 51 31.57 19.17 -4.55
CA GLY A 51 31.09 17.96 -5.24
C GLY A 51 31.89 16.66 -5.05
N LYS A 52 32.75 16.52 -4.02
CA LYS A 52 33.57 15.30 -3.82
C LYS A 52 32.74 14.01 -3.71
N ILE A 53 31.57 14.09 -3.08
CA ILE A 53 30.62 12.98 -2.95
C ILE A 53 29.23 13.55 -3.26
N PRO A 54 28.76 13.45 -4.52
CA PRO A 54 27.43 13.89 -4.88
C PRO A 54 26.37 13.24 -3.98
N HIS A 55 25.26 13.95 -3.73
CA HIS A 55 24.11 13.50 -2.94
C HIS A 55 24.34 13.27 -1.43
N ILE A 56 25.57 13.34 -0.91
CA ILE A 56 25.85 13.04 0.51
C ILE A 56 25.09 13.96 1.48
N HIS A 57 24.90 15.23 1.12
CA HIS A 57 24.14 16.20 1.90
C HIS A 57 22.67 15.80 1.99
N TYR A 58 22.08 15.36 0.87
CA TYR A 58 20.71 14.84 0.84
C TYR A 58 20.57 13.59 1.71
N VAL A 59 21.53 12.65 1.62
CA VAL A 59 21.51 11.45 2.46
C VAL A 59 21.51 11.82 3.93
N ALA A 60 22.34 12.77 4.35
CA ALA A 60 22.43 13.20 5.74
C ALA A 60 21.15 13.87 6.25
N LEU A 61 20.60 14.80 5.47
CA LEU A 61 19.43 15.60 5.86
C LEU A 61 18.14 14.78 5.80
N SER A 62 18.03 13.82 4.87
CA SER A 62 16.84 12.96 4.73
C SER A 62 16.71 11.88 5.81
N ARG A 63 17.61 11.82 6.81
CA ARG A 63 17.51 10.83 7.90
C ARG A 63 16.57 11.30 9.01
N VAL A 64 16.37 12.60 9.16
CA VAL A 64 15.56 13.16 10.24
C VAL A 64 14.09 13.25 9.84
N THR A 65 13.20 12.95 10.77
CA THR A 65 11.74 12.93 10.54
C THR A 65 11.08 14.30 10.68
N SER A 66 11.75 15.26 11.32
CA SER A 66 11.22 16.62 11.54
C SER A 66 12.33 17.66 11.47
N LEU A 67 11.98 18.90 11.09
CA LEU A 67 12.93 20.02 11.07
C LEU A 67 13.35 20.45 12.48
N THR A 68 12.48 20.29 13.48
CA THR A 68 12.79 20.65 14.88
C THR A 68 13.89 19.77 15.47
N GLY A 69 13.98 18.52 15.05
CA GLY A 69 15.03 17.59 15.47
C GLY A 69 16.36 17.74 14.70
N LEU A 70 16.49 18.75 13.83
CA LEU A 70 17.65 18.91 12.96
C LEU A 70 18.50 20.11 13.36
N GLN A 71 19.77 19.87 13.70
CA GLN A 71 20.76 20.93 13.86
C GLN A 71 21.87 20.77 12.81
N ILE A 72 22.09 21.81 12.00
CA ILE A 72 23.11 21.82 10.94
C ILE A 72 24.31 22.66 11.38
N LEU A 73 25.50 22.07 11.28
CA LEU A 73 26.78 22.73 11.52
C LEU A 73 27.57 22.85 10.21
N ASP A 74 28.29 23.97 10.04
CA ASP A 74 29.25 24.18 8.95
C ASP A 74 28.72 23.89 7.53
N LEU A 75 27.49 24.31 7.20
CA LEU A 75 26.91 24.07 5.89
C LEU A 75 27.72 24.75 4.77
N ASN A 76 28.33 23.95 3.90
CA ASN A 76 28.87 24.45 2.63
C ASN A 76 27.88 24.19 1.49
N GLN A 77 27.10 25.21 1.12
CA GLN A 77 26.12 25.10 0.04
C GLN A 77 26.77 24.79 -1.32
N GLU A 78 27.96 25.29 -1.59
CA GLU A 78 28.67 25.03 -2.85
C GLU A 78 29.07 23.56 -2.98
N ALA A 79 29.20 22.84 -1.87
CA ALA A 79 29.52 21.41 -1.87
C ALA A 79 28.30 20.52 -2.17
N ILE A 80 27.09 21.07 -2.16
CA ILE A 80 25.88 20.35 -2.58
C ILE A 80 25.96 20.13 -4.09
N ALA A 81 26.02 18.86 -4.47
CA ALA A 81 26.16 18.46 -5.86
C ALA A 81 25.26 17.26 -6.15
N VAL A 82 24.81 17.19 -7.40
CA VAL A 82 24.02 16.10 -7.97
C VAL A 82 24.84 15.55 -9.13
N ALA A 83 25.03 14.24 -9.20
CA ALA A 83 25.72 13.62 -10.32
C ALA A 83 24.87 13.74 -11.59
N GLU A 84 25.48 14.17 -12.70
CA GLU A 84 24.75 14.41 -13.95
C GLU A 84 24.14 13.11 -14.52
N CYS A 85 24.83 11.97 -14.36
CA CYS A 85 24.29 10.67 -14.75
C CYS A 85 22.97 10.33 -14.02
N VAL A 86 22.83 10.71 -12.75
CA VAL A 86 21.58 10.51 -11.99
C VAL A 86 20.47 11.43 -12.50
N ARG A 87 20.81 12.67 -12.89
CA ARG A 87 19.83 13.59 -13.50
C ARG A 87 19.32 13.06 -14.82
N GLN A 88 20.22 12.60 -15.68
CA GLN A 88 19.90 12.00 -16.98
C GLN A 88 19.03 10.75 -16.79
N GLU A 89 19.39 9.88 -15.85
CA GLU A 89 18.60 8.66 -15.59
C GLU A 89 17.21 8.97 -15.02
N LEU A 90 17.09 9.92 -14.09
CA LEU A 90 15.79 10.35 -13.59
C LEU A 90 14.93 11.01 -14.68
N HIS A 91 15.54 11.71 -15.64
CA HIS A 91 14.84 12.23 -16.79
C HIS A 91 14.31 11.09 -17.66
N ARG A 92 15.19 10.14 -18.05
CA ARG A 92 14.84 8.95 -18.82
C ARG A 92 13.70 8.14 -18.17
N LEU A 93 13.74 7.92 -16.86
CA LEU A 93 12.68 7.21 -16.13
C LEU A 93 11.33 7.94 -16.15
N ARG A 94 11.34 9.27 -16.23
CA ARG A 94 10.12 10.09 -16.28
C ARG A 94 9.56 10.25 -17.69
N THR A 95 10.40 10.16 -18.72
CA THR A 95 9.99 10.41 -20.12
C THR A 95 9.89 9.14 -20.95
N ASP A 96 10.94 8.30 -20.92
CA ASP A 96 11.14 7.26 -21.93
C ASP A 96 10.90 5.85 -21.36
N ALA A 97 11.15 5.68 -20.06
CA ALA A 97 11.06 4.41 -19.35
C ALA A 97 9.97 4.42 -18.28
N THR A 98 8.86 5.09 -18.57
CA THR A 98 7.66 4.99 -17.74
C THR A 98 7.18 3.54 -17.72
N LEU A 99 6.91 3.03 -16.52
CA LEU A 99 6.37 1.68 -16.34
C LEU A 99 5.06 1.54 -17.11
N GLN A 100 5.03 0.60 -18.05
CA GLN A 100 3.79 0.16 -18.68
C GLN A 100 3.16 -0.89 -17.77
N LEU A 101 1.90 -0.68 -17.40
CA LEU A 101 1.15 -1.66 -16.64
C LEU A 101 1.06 -2.95 -17.45
N CYS A 102 1.31 -4.09 -16.82
CA CYS A 102 1.14 -5.41 -17.44
C CYS A 102 -0.33 -5.82 -17.61
N PHE A 103 -1.26 -4.92 -17.29
CA PHE A 103 -2.69 -5.09 -17.43
C PHE A 103 -3.31 -3.80 -17.95
N LYS A 104 -4.48 -3.91 -18.58
CA LYS A 104 -5.29 -2.77 -18.98
C LYS A 104 -6.16 -2.36 -17.79
N PRO A 105 -6.01 -1.14 -17.24
CA PRO A 105 -6.89 -0.67 -16.18
C PRO A 105 -8.36 -0.68 -16.62
N LEU A 106 -9.27 -0.90 -15.67
CA LEU A 106 -10.68 -1.07 -15.96
C LEU A 106 -11.28 0.21 -16.57
N TYR A 107 -10.88 1.37 -16.05
CA TYR A 107 -11.25 2.70 -16.54
C TYR A 107 -10.78 3.03 -17.95
N ASN A 108 -9.81 2.28 -18.49
CA ASN A 108 -9.40 2.41 -19.90
C ASN A 108 -10.18 1.46 -20.83
N SER A 109 -11.07 0.63 -20.28
CA SER A 109 -11.89 -0.32 -21.05
C SER A 109 -13.17 0.32 -21.57
N SER A 110 -13.66 -0.18 -22.71
CA SER A 110 -14.86 0.34 -23.37
C SER A 110 -16.04 0.42 -22.40
N SER A 111 -16.77 1.54 -22.43
CA SER A 111 -18.00 1.73 -21.65
C SER A 111 -19.12 0.78 -22.08
N SER A 112 -19.02 0.13 -23.24
CA SER A 112 -19.98 -0.90 -23.69
C SER A 112 -19.86 -2.21 -22.92
N TYR A 113 -18.75 -2.46 -22.24
CA TYR A 113 -18.55 -3.68 -21.47
C TYR A 113 -19.19 -3.57 -20.09
N PHE A 114 -19.72 -4.69 -19.61
CA PHE A 114 -20.13 -4.85 -18.23
C PHE A 114 -18.90 -5.18 -17.36
N LYS A 115 -18.63 -4.32 -16.38
CA LYS A 115 -17.39 -4.28 -15.62
C LYS A 115 -17.66 -4.70 -14.18
N VAL A 116 -16.97 -5.73 -13.73
CA VAL A 116 -17.13 -6.29 -12.38
C VAL A 116 -15.80 -6.24 -11.66
N VAL A 117 -15.80 -5.77 -10.41
CA VAL A 117 -14.64 -5.79 -9.52
C VAL A 117 -14.96 -6.63 -8.30
N PHE A 118 -14.00 -7.45 -7.86
CA PHE A 118 -14.09 -8.20 -6.62
C PHE A 118 -12.78 -8.09 -5.83
N ASN A 119 -12.85 -7.56 -4.61
CA ASN A 119 -11.68 -7.34 -3.76
C ASN A 119 -11.90 -7.83 -2.33
N ASN A 120 -10.82 -8.23 -1.69
CA ASN A 120 -10.80 -8.52 -0.26
C ASN A 120 -10.25 -7.31 0.49
N SER A 121 -11.08 -6.69 1.32
CA SER A 121 -10.69 -5.47 2.06
C SER A 121 -10.06 -5.76 3.41
N ARG A 122 -10.30 -6.92 4.02
CA ARG A 122 -9.93 -7.27 5.41
C ARG A 122 -10.39 -6.28 6.50
N SER A 123 -11.18 -5.28 6.16
CA SER A 123 -11.86 -4.32 7.03
C SER A 123 -12.31 -3.17 6.15
N LEU A 124 -13.60 -3.09 5.85
CA LEU A 124 -14.11 -2.01 5.03
C LEU A 124 -13.92 -0.65 5.74
N HIS A 125 -14.09 -0.59 7.06
CA HIS A 125 -13.80 0.61 7.86
C HIS A 125 -12.39 1.18 7.64
N ALA A 126 -11.38 0.31 7.64
CA ALA A 126 -9.99 0.76 7.56
C ALA A 126 -9.62 1.23 6.16
N HIS A 127 -10.26 0.67 5.13
CA HIS A 127 -9.85 0.82 3.73
C HIS A 127 -10.92 1.47 2.85
N PHE A 128 -12.00 1.98 3.43
CA PHE A 128 -13.10 2.56 2.65
C PHE A 128 -12.64 3.75 1.80
N ASN A 129 -11.82 4.64 2.38
CA ASN A 129 -11.28 5.79 1.66
C ASN A 129 -10.36 5.38 0.50
N ASP A 130 -9.63 4.28 0.65
CA ASP A 130 -8.78 3.72 -0.42
C ASP A 130 -9.66 3.22 -1.57
N LEU A 131 -10.71 2.44 -1.26
CA LEU A 131 -11.65 1.90 -2.25
C LEU A 131 -12.40 3.02 -2.99
N LYS A 132 -12.86 4.04 -2.25
CA LYS A 132 -13.55 5.21 -2.79
C LYS A 132 -12.67 6.07 -3.70
N SER A 133 -11.35 5.94 -3.59
CA SER A 133 -10.38 6.70 -4.39
C SER A 133 -9.82 5.90 -5.56
N ASP A 134 -10.11 4.60 -5.68
CA ASP A 134 -9.57 3.74 -6.75
C ASP A 134 -10.38 3.92 -8.05
N PRO A 135 -9.76 4.42 -9.14
CA PRO A 135 -10.45 4.66 -10.40
C PRO A 135 -10.96 3.38 -11.07
N ASN A 136 -10.38 2.21 -10.81
CA ASN A 136 -10.88 0.95 -11.35
C ASN A 136 -12.17 0.52 -10.65
N ILE A 137 -12.26 0.74 -9.34
CA ILE A 137 -13.46 0.43 -8.55
C ILE A 137 -14.58 1.37 -8.97
N LEU A 138 -14.29 2.67 -9.07
CA LEU A 138 -15.29 3.66 -9.46
C LEU A 138 -15.80 3.44 -10.88
N ASP A 139 -15.00 2.91 -11.80
CA ASP A 139 -15.43 2.63 -13.18
C ASP A 139 -16.20 1.29 -13.34
N ALA A 140 -16.30 0.48 -12.28
CA ALA A 140 -17.09 -0.75 -12.31
C ALA A 140 -18.60 -0.48 -12.39
N ASP A 141 -19.35 -1.45 -12.95
CA ASP A 141 -20.81 -1.51 -12.89
C ASP A 141 -21.28 -2.19 -11.59
N VAL A 142 -20.52 -3.20 -11.16
CA VAL A 142 -20.78 -3.97 -9.95
C VAL A 142 -19.48 -4.20 -9.19
N ILE A 143 -19.51 -3.94 -7.88
CA ILE A 143 -18.38 -4.12 -6.97
C ILE A 143 -18.77 -5.13 -5.90
N GLY A 144 -17.96 -6.16 -5.73
CA GLY A 144 -18.02 -7.07 -4.59
C GLY A 144 -16.84 -6.84 -3.66
N ILE A 145 -17.10 -6.71 -2.36
CA ILE A 145 -16.07 -6.61 -1.33
C ILE A 145 -16.22 -7.75 -0.34
N ALA A 146 -15.16 -8.53 -0.17
CA ALA A 146 -15.06 -9.58 0.83
C ALA A 146 -14.26 -9.13 2.07
N GLU A 147 -14.45 -9.88 3.16
CA GLU A 147 -13.93 -9.56 4.49
C GLU A 147 -14.22 -8.11 4.89
N SER A 148 -15.49 -7.70 4.70
CA SER A 148 -15.91 -6.33 5.04
C SER A 148 -15.83 -6.06 6.54
N ARG A 149 -16.03 -7.11 7.36
CA ARG A 149 -16.06 -7.05 8.84
C ARG A 149 -17.10 -6.06 9.40
N LEU A 150 -18.11 -5.78 8.59
CA LEU A 150 -19.26 -5.00 9.01
C LEU A 150 -20.18 -5.84 9.90
N ILE A 151 -20.98 -5.15 10.69
CA ILE A 151 -21.97 -5.71 11.61
C ILE A 151 -23.27 -4.93 11.48
N SER A 152 -24.37 -5.50 11.96
CA SER A 152 -25.72 -4.94 11.77
C SER A 152 -25.95 -3.56 12.38
N THR A 153 -25.06 -3.08 13.24
CA THR A 153 -25.11 -1.73 13.81
C THR A 153 -24.38 -0.68 12.99
N ASP A 154 -23.58 -1.08 11.99
CA ASP A 154 -22.96 -0.13 11.08
C ASP A 154 -23.99 0.43 10.10
N GLU A 155 -23.95 1.73 9.85
CA GLU A 155 -24.88 2.39 8.93
C GLU A 155 -24.38 2.33 7.49
N ASN A 156 -25.30 2.25 6.53
CA ASN A 156 -24.93 2.18 5.11
C ASN A 156 -24.34 3.50 4.58
N ASP A 157 -24.73 4.63 5.18
CA ASP A 157 -24.29 5.96 4.76
C ASP A 157 -22.79 6.17 4.96
N ASP A 158 -22.21 5.53 5.99
CA ASP A 158 -20.76 5.52 6.24
C ASP A 158 -19.96 4.87 5.10
N PHE A 159 -20.62 4.00 4.33
CA PHE A 159 -20.04 3.23 3.24
C PHE A 159 -20.59 3.62 1.86
N TYR A 160 -21.08 4.86 1.72
CA TYR A 160 -21.60 5.36 0.45
C TYR A 160 -20.51 5.66 -0.60
N ILE A 161 -20.60 4.99 -1.75
CA ILE A 161 -19.75 5.23 -2.93
C ILE A 161 -20.53 6.07 -3.96
N PRO A 162 -20.04 7.27 -4.35
CA PRO A 162 -20.72 8.11 -5.32
C PRO A 162 -20.98 7.40 -6.66
N GLY A 163 -22.22 7.48 -7.14
CA GLY A 163 -22.65 6.86 -8.39
C GLY A 163 -23.03 5.38 -8.28
N PHE A 164 -23.12 4.85 -7.05
CA PHE A 164 -23.63 3.52 -6.73
C PHE A 164 -24.85 3.62 -5.81
N GLU A 165 -25.71 2.61 -5.87
CA GLU A 165 -26.80 2.42 -4.91
C GLU A 165 -26.26 2.04 -3.52
N PRO A 166 -27.07 2.21 -2.45
CA PRO A 166 -26.70 1.78 -1.10
C PRO A 166 -26.24 0.31 -1.08
N PRO A 167 -25.19 -0.02 -0.29
CA PRO A 167 -24.61 -1.36 -0.30
C PRO A 167 -25.61 -2.43 0.12
N VAL A 168 -25.67 -3.52 -0.65
CA VAL A 168 -26.32 -4.76 -0.23
C VAL A 168 -25.31 -5.57 0.58
N ARG A 169 -25.63 -5.81 1.84
CA ARG A 169 -24.69 -6.37 2.82
C ARG A 169 -25.10 -7.77 3.25
N LEU A 170 -24.11 -8.65 3.26
CA LEU A 170 -24.14 -9.93 3.96
C LEU A 170 -23.13 -9.84 5.09
N ASP A 171 -23.60 -9.35 6.24
CA ASP A 171 -22.79 -9.28 7.45
C ASP A 171 -22.73 -10.66 8.10
N GLN A 172 -21.53 -11.08 8.50
CA GLN A 172 -21.39 -12.31 9.26
C GLN A 172 -21.93 -12.11 10.69
N LYS A 173 -22.62 -13.11 11.23
CA LYS A 173 -23.14 -13.06 12.61
C LYS A 173 -21.99 -12.94 13.60
N GLN A 174 -22.08 -11.95 14.49
CA GLN A 174 -21.13 -11.81 15.59
C GLN A 174 -21.30 -12.95 16.60
N THR A 175 -20.19 -13.62 16.93
CA THR A 175 -20.12 -14.62 18.01
C THR A 175 -19.71 -14.00 19.35
N ASN A 176 -19.03 -12.85 19.33
CA ASN A 176 -18.63 -12.08 20.51
C ASN A 176 -18.83 -10.59 20.23
N PHE A 177 -19.58 -9.90 21.11
CA PHE A 177 -19.93 -8.49 20.98
C PHE A 177 -18.74 -7.53 21.00
N ASN A 178 -17.61 -7.93 21.59
CA ASN A 178 -16.40 -7.12 21.66
C ASN A 178 -15.52 -7.24 20.41
N THR A 179 -15.88 -8.10 19.46
CA THR A 179 -15.08 -8.35 18.26
C THR A 179 -15.92 -8.30 17.01
N ARG A 180 -15.36 -7.73 15.95
CA ARG A 180 -15.97 -7.77 14.61
C ARG A 180 -15.68 -9.12 13.96
N PRO A 181 -16.62 -9.68 13.20
CA PRO A 181 -16.41 -10.93 12.50
C PRO A 181 -15.32 -10.74 11.43
N PRO A 182 -14.54 -11.79 11.12
CA PRO A 182 -13.47 -11.69 10.13
C PRO A 182 -13.97 -11.62 8.68
N HIS A 183 -15.21 -12.03 8.43
CA HIS A 183 -15.80 -12.18 7.10
C HIS A 183 -17.00 -11.23 6.88
N GLY A 184 -17.71 -11.43 5.77
CA GLY A 184 -18.78 -10.57 5.30
C GLY A 184 -18.57 -10.17 3.85
N LEU A 185 -19.67 -10.10 3.09
CA LEU A 185 -19.70 -9.66 1.70
C LEU A 185 -20.52 -8.36 1.58
N VAL A 186 -20.04 -7.45 0.74
CA VAL A 186 -20.75 -6.22 0.38
C VAL A 186 -20.82 -6.11 -1.13
N LEU A 187 -22.00 -5.85 -1.66
CA LEU A 187 -22.31 -5.66 -3.06
C LEU A 187 -22.72 -4.21 -3.30
N TYR A 188 -22.03 -3.54 -4.23
CA TYR A 188 -22.45 -2.27 -4.82
C TYR A 188 -22.80 -2.48 -6.28
N TYR A 189 -23.77 -1.75 -6.77
CA TYR A 189 -24.13 -1.68 -8.19
C TYR A 189 -24.44 -0.24 -8.57
N ARG A 190 -24.16 0.12 -9.82
CA ARG A 190 -24.36 1.49 -10.31
C ARG A 190 -25.81 1.93 -10.24
N THR A 191 -26.04 3.22 -10.05
CA THR A 191 -27.39 3.83 -9.97
C THR A 191 -28.19 3.74 -11.26
N ASP A 192 -27.54 3.48 -12.41
CA ASP A 192 -28.19 3.25 -13.71
C ASP A 192 -28.48 1.75 -13.96
N CYS A 193 -28.21 0.90 -12.97
CA CYS A 193 -28.51 -0.52 -12.98
C CYS A 193 -29.64 -0.83 -12.00
N ILE A 194 -30.42 -1.87 -12.30
CA ILE A 194 -31.52 -2.34 -11.46
C ILE A 194 -31.15 -3.71 -10.90
N LEU A 195 -31.21 -3.85 -9.57
CA LEU A 195 -31.12 -5.14 -8.90
C LEU A 195 -32.49 -5.83 -8.94
N HIS A 196 -32.62 -6.88 -9.75
CA HIS A 196 -33.88 -7.62 -9.91
C HIS A 196 -34.07 -8.66 -8.81
N ASN A 197 -33.07 -9.52 -8.60
CA ASN A 197 -33.05 -10.51 -7.52
C ASN A 197 -31.70 -10.51 -6.83
N THR A 198 -31.70 -10.84 -5.55
CA THR A 198 -30.48 -11.17 -4.82
C THR A 198 -30.70 -12.40 -3.96
N PHE A 199 -29.71 -13.28 -3.92
CA PHE A 199 -29.67 -14.43 -3.04
C PHE A 199 -28.33 -14.45 -2.32
N THR A 200 -28.39 -14.57 -0.99
CA THR A 200 -27.20 -14.55 -0.13
C THR A 200 -27.12 -15.82 0.68
N TYR A 201 -25.92 -16.34 0.86
CA TYR A 201 -25.65 -17.51 1.70
C TYR A 201 -24.38 -17.28 2.50
N SER A 202 -24.42 -17.55 3.80
CA SER A 202 -23.25 -17.42 4.68
C SER A 202 -23.15 -18.62 5.63
N THR A 203 -21.93 -19.13 5.71
CA THR A 203 -21.45 -20.13 6.67
C THR A 203 -20.10 -19.66 7.21
N PRO A 204 -19.56 -20.27 8.27
CA PRO A 204 -18.24 -19.91 8.77
C PRO A 204 -17.11 -20.06 7.75
N THR A 205 -17.28 -20.87 6.70
CA THR A 205 -16.22 -21.21 5.73
C THR A 205 -16.52 -20.78 4.30
N LEU A 206 -17.76 -20.46 3.97
CA LEU A 206 -18.21 -20.10 2.64
C LEU A 206 -19.30 -19.04 2.70
N GLU A 207 -19.12 -17.98 1.93
CA GLU A 207 -20.08 -16.92 1.75
C GLU A 207 -20.25 -16.67 0.25
N PHE A 208 -21.48 -16.43 -0.18
CA PHE A 208 -21.71 -15.96 -1.53
C PHE A 208 -22.94 -15.06 -1.66
N VAL A 209 -22.88 -14.18 -2.65
CA VAL A 209 -23.99 -13.33 -3.09
C VAL A 209 -24.18 -13.56 -4.58
N ILE A 210 -25.41 -13.91 -4.97
CA ILE A 210 -25.88 -13.94 -6.35
C ILE A 210 -26.76 -12.71 -6.54
N ALA A 211 -26.52 -11.95 -7.60
CA ALA A 211 -27.30 -10.77 -7.95
C ALA A 211 -27.62 -10.76 -9.44
N ASP A 212 -28.91 -10.66 -9.76
CA ASP A 212 -29.40 -10.42 -11.11
C ASP A 212 -29.46 -8.90 -11.34
N ILE A 213 -28.55 -8.38 -12.16
CA ILE A 213 -28.37 -6.96 -12.43
C ILE A 213 -28.79 -6.66 -13.86
N ILE A 214 -29.72 -5.73 -14.04
CA ILE A 214 -30.15 -5.22 -15.33
C ILE A 214 -29.51 -3.86 -15.55
N SER A 215 -28.63 -3.76 -16.55
CA SER A 215 -28.10 -2.48 -17.02
C SER A 215 -28.89 -2.05 -18.25
N SER A 216 -29.48 -0.84 -18.22
CA SER A 216 -30.29 -0.35 -19.34
C SER A 216 -29.53 -0.27 -20.67
N SER A 217 -28.20 -0.11 -20.62
CA SER A 217 -27.34 0.02 -21.80
C SER A 217 -26.60 -1.27 -22.18
N LYS A 218 -26.43 -2.22 -21.25
CA LYS A 218 -25.57 -3.40 -21.42
C LYS A 218 -26.32 -4.73 -21.40
N GLY A 219 -27.55 -4.76 -20.90
CA GLY A 219 -28.38 -5.96 -20.81
C GLY A 219 -28.47 -6.56 -19.40
N LEU A 220 -28.91 -7.82 -19.33
CA LEU A 220 -29.10 -8.57 -18.08
C LEU A 220 -27.87 -9.43 -17.78
N PHE A 221 -27.36 -9.34 -16.55
CA PHE A 221 -26.22 -10.10 -16.06
C PHE A 221 -26.54 -10.74 -14.71
N GLN A 222 -26.13 -11.98 -14.52
CA GLN A 222 -26.08 -12.59 -13.20
C GLN A 222 -24.63 -12.55 -12.69
N VAL A 223 -24.41 -11.89 -11.56
CA VAL A 223 -23.10 -11.77 -10.92
C VAL A 223 -23.10 -12.63 -9.67
N VAL A 224 -22.03 -13.41 -9.49
CA VAL A 224 -21.85 -14.29 -8.34
C VAL A 224 -20.52 -13.98 -7.67
N PHE A 225 -20.57 -13.44 -6.46
CA PHE A 225 -19.40 -13.26 -5.62
C PHE A 225 -19.32 -14.41 -4.62
N VAL A 226 -18.20 -15.12 -4.63
CA VAL A 226 -17.94 -16.24 -3.72
C VAL A 226 -16.69 -15.94 -2.93
N TYR A 227 -16.79 -16.02 -1.61
CA TYR A 227 -15.67 -16.00 -0.70
C TYR A 227 -15.63 -17.31 0.08
N LYS A 228 -14.48 -17.99 0.02
CA LYS A 228 -14.22 -19.18 0.81
C LYS A 228 -13.10 -18.85 1.80
N ALA A 229 -13.36 -19.04 3.08
CA ALA A 229 -12.36 -18.82 4.11
C ALA A 229 -11.16 -19.77 3.86
N PRO A 230 -9.92 -19.29 4.01
CA PRO A 230 -8.75 -20.14 3.87
C PRO A 230 -8.78 -21.24 4.93
N ASN A 231 -8.48 -22.48 4.52
CA ASN A 231 -8.21 -23.56 5.47
C ASN A 231 -6.84 -23.30 6.10
N CYS A 232 -6.79 -22.60 7.23
CA CYS A 232 -5.59 -22.56 8.05
C CYS A 232 -5.45 -23.92 8.75
N ASN A 233 -4.63 -24.81 8.18
CA ASN A 233 -4.06 -25.95 8.90
C ASN A 233 -2.92 -25.47 9.80
#